data_AF-A0A7K1WCC4-F1
#
_entry.id   AF-A0A7K1WCC4-F1
#
_cell.length_a   1.000
_cell.length_b   1.000
_cell.length_c   1.000
_cell.angle_alpha   90.00
_cell.angle_beta   90.00
_cell.angle_gamma   90.00
#
_symmetry.space_group_name_H-M   'P 1'
#
loop_
_entity.id
_entity.type
_entity.pdbx_description
1 polymer ?
#
loop_
_entity_poly.entity_id
_entity_poly.type
_entity_poly.pdbx_seq_one_letter_code
_entity_poly.pdbx_strand_id
1 'polypeptide(L)'
;MRAIRVLEKIAPAHGLLFDTATHTLVNAPRPSTASLGYQGMRLRIEAFATWASNLAHRLGREGEIIPDDPHGAIGLARFRRTLAWHIARRPGGLVALAVQYGHLRTTMSAGYAARSRDGIHELLDIETARATADTLTTLHDDITDGAGISGPAARRAIHAAAQAPTFAGSIRTHRQARDILANLALTVYDNPRAFLMCIYNRDRALCHRLDITDAPRLDRCQTSCANIARTDQLRQQAQAQALETQAASEALPGPLADRLGRRAEHLLGLADRHEHDRITLQEPTS
;
A
#
# COMPACT_ATOMS: atom_id res chain seq x y z
N MET A 1 46.14 -9.96 -28.61
CA MET A 1 46.71 -8.80 -29.35
C MET A 1 45.92 -8.34 -30.58
N ARG A 2 44.92 -9.06 -31.11
CA ARG A 2 44.15 -8.60 -32.30
C ARG A 2 43.14 -7.48 -32.03
N ALA A 3 42.55 -7.41 -30.83
CA ALA A 3 41.49 -6.46 -30.50
C ALA A 3 41.97 -4.99 -30.41
N ILE A 4 43.18 -4.75 -29.89
CA ILE A 4 43.73 -3.40 -29.69
C ILE A 4 44.03 -2.73 -31.04
N ARG A 5 44.63 -3.45 -32.00
CA ARG A 5 44.89 -2.92 -33.35
C ARG A 5 43.64 -2.56 -34.15
N VAL A 6 42.51 -3.19 -33.84
CA VAL A 6 41.22 -2.85 -34.47
C VAL A 6 40.67 -1.56 -33.88
N LEU A 7 40.81 -1.35 -32.57
CA LEU A 7 40.41 -0.12 -31.89
C LEU A 7 41.26 1.09 -32.32
N GLU A 8 42.57 0.90 -32.50
CA GLU A 8 43.49 1.94 -32.99
C GLU A 8 43.14 2.46 -34.39
N LYS A 9 42.44 1.66 -35.22
CA LYS A 9 41.98 2.09 -36.55
C LYS A 9 40.68 2.88 -36.53
N ILE A 10 39.90 2.75 -35.45
CA ILE A 10 38.56 3.35 -35.32
C ILE A 10 38.65 4.65 -34.49
N ALA A 11 39.57 4.72 -33.54
CA ALA A 11 39.79 5.90 -32.72
C ALA A 11 40.54 7.01 -33.50
N PRO A 12 40.22 8.30 -33.29
CA PRO A 12 40.94 9.42 -33.88
C PRO A 12 42.43 9.40 -33.49
N ALA A 13 43.32 9.79 -34.40
CA ALA A 13 44.78 9.66 -34.25
C ALA A 13 45.40 10.34 -33.02
N HIS A 14 44.65 11.20 -32.32
CA HIS A 14 45.08 11.95 -31.13
C HIS A 14 44.11 11.80 -29.94
N GLY A 15 43.13 10.88 -30.04
CA GLY A 15 42.14 10.63 -29.01
C GLY A 15 42.50 9.45 -28.09
N LEU A 16 41.86 9.37 -26.93
CA LEU A 16 41.98 8.20 -26.05
C LEU A 16 41.36 6.97 -26.73
N LEU A 17 42.03 5.82 -26.61
CA LEU A 17 41.57 4.56 -27.23
C LEU A 17 40.20 4.08 -26.73
N PHE A 18 39.74 4.58 -25.59
CA PHE A 18 38.44 4.32 -24.99
C PHE A 18 37.73 5.64 -24.63
N ASP A 19 37.68 6.57 -25.58
CA ASP A 19 36.90 7.80 -25.45
C ASP A 19 35.38 7.53 -25.47
N THR A 20 34.63 8.17 -24.56
CA THR A 20 33.18 8.01 -24.42
C THR A 20 32.38 8.69 -25.52
N ALA A 21 32.96 9.66 -26.24
CA ALA A 21 32.31 10.26 -27.41
C ALA A 21 32.39 9.35 -28.65
N THR A 22 33.44 8.55 -28.75
CA THR A 22 33.68 7.65 -29.89
C THR A 22 33.18 6.22 -29.65
N HIS A 23 33.17 5.75 -28.40
CA HIS A 23 32.72 4.41 -28.04
C HIS A 23 31.47 4.44 -27.15
N THR A 24 30.38 3.87 -27.66
CA THR A 24 29.20 3.60 -26.83
C THR A 24 29.52 2.45 -25.86
N LEU A 25 29.97 2.78 -24.66
CA LEU A 25 30.08 1.82 -23.58
C LEU A 25 28.68 1.27 -23.30
N VAL A 26 28.54 -0.05 -23.19
CA VAL A 26 27.27 -0.75 -22.95
C VAL A 26 26.56 -0.26 -21.66
N ASN A 27 27.26 0.50 -20.81
CA ASN A 27 26.77 1.14 -19.59
C ASN A 27 26.48 2.64 -19.69
N ALA A 28 26.54 3.26 -20.88
CA ALA A 28 26.09 4.64 -21.07
C ALA A 28 24.56 4.68 -21.14
N PRO A 29 23.85 5.29 -20.16
CA PRO A 29 22.40 5.23 -20.11
C PRO A 29 21.79 6.02 -21.27
N ARG A 30 21.15 5.35 -22.23
CA ARG A 30 20.24 6.01 -23.16
C ARG A 30 18.92 6.32 -22.42
N PRO A 31 18.41 7.56 -22.46
CA PRO A 31 17.08 7.84 -21.94
C PRO A 31 16.04 7.14 -22.83
N SER A 32 15.58 5.96 -22.41
CA SER A 32 14.51 5.24 -23.10
C SER A 32 13.14 5.81 -22.69
N THR A 33 12.31 6.14 -23.67
CA THR A 33 10.90 6.52 -23.49
C THR A 33 9.97 5.32 -23.18
N ALA A 34 10.49 4.09 -23.18
CA ALA A 34 9.66 2.88 -23.13
C ALA A 34 9.42 2.29 -21.73
N SER A 35 10.07 2.79 -20.67
CA SER A 35 9.65 2.52 -19.29
C SER A 35 10.38 3.48 -18.33
N LEU A 36 9.67 3.97 -17.32
CA LEU A 36 10.25 4.80 -16.25
C LEU A 36 11.11 3.94 -15.33
N GLY A 37 12.34 3.67 -15.76
CA GLY A 37 13.36 3.08 -14.91
C GLY A 37 13.73 4.00 -13.73
N TYR A 38 14.37 3.43 -12.71
CA TYR A 38 14.76 4.12 -11.48
C TYR A 38 15.54 5.43 -11.73
N GLN A 39 16.47 5.42 -12.68
CA GLN A 39 17.25 6.63 -13.04
C GLN A 39 16.39 7.71 -13.70
N GLY A 40 15.46 7.32 -14.58
CA GLY A 40 14.55 8.28 -15.23
C GLY A 40 13.62 8.95 -14.22
N MET A 41 13.16 8.20 -13.22
CA MET A 41 12.32 8.76 -12.15
C MET A 41 13.11 9.67 -11.21
N ARG A 42 14.40 9.37 -10.93
CA ARG A 42 15.28 10.26 -10.17
C ARG A 42 15.46 11.62 -10.85
N LEU A 43 15.76 11.63 -12.15
CA LEU A 43 15.89 12.86 -12.94
C LEU A 43 14.59 13.68 -12.94
N ARG A 44 13.43 13.02 -12.99
CA ARG A 44 12.13 13.71 -12.90
C ARG A 44 11.87 14.34 -11.55
N ILE A 45 12.29 13.69 -10.46
CA ILE A 45 12.17 14.25 -9.10
C ILE A 45 13.05 15.50 -8.96
N GLU A 46 14.29 15.44 -9.45
CA GLU A 46 15.20 16.59 -9.48
C GLU A 46 14.58 17.74 -10.29
N ALA A 47 14.12 17.47 -11.52
CA ALA A 47 13.48 18.46 -12.37
C ALA A 47 12.21 19.07 -11.73
N PHE A 48 11.42 18.26 -11.02
CA PHE A 48 10.26 18.74 -10.29
C PHE A 48 10.63 19.67 -9.14
N ALA A 49 11.66 19.35 -8.35
CA ALA A 49 12.12 20.20 -7.26
C ALA A 49 12.65 21.56 -7.78
N THR A 50 13.40 21.55 -8.88
CA THR A 50 13.84 22.77 -9.56
C THR A 50 12.66 23.58 -10.08
N TRP A 51 11.69 22.93 -10.73
CA TRP A 51 10.49 23.60 -11.22
C TRP A 51 9.68 24.26 -10.10
N ALA A 52 9.48 23.56 -8.97
CA ALA A 52 8.75 24.07 -7.82
C ALA A 52 9.46 25.28 -7.18
N SER A 53 10.79 25.23 -7.06
CA SER A 53 11.60 26.34 -6.54
C SER A 53 11.53 27.57 -7.45
N ASN A 54 11.61 27.37 -8.76
CA ASN A 54 11.43 28.45 -9.75
C ASN A 54 10.03 29.06 -9.69
N LEU A 55 9.00 28.23 -9.45
CA LEU A 55 7.63 28.70 -9.26
C LEU A 55 7.50 29.55 -7.97
N ALA A 56 8.06 29.08 -6.85
CA ALA A 56 8.06 29.83 -5.59
C ALA A 56 8.74 31.19 -5.75
N HIS A 57 9.88 31.25 -6.44
CA HIS A 57 10.58 32.49 -6.75
C HIS A 57 9.72 33.45 -7.60
N ARG A 58 9.09 32.97 -8.69
CA ARG A 58 8.19 33.80 -9.52
C ARG A 58 6.99 34.35 -8.76
N LEU A 59 6.51 33.63 -7.75
CA LEU A 59 5.38 34.04 -6.92
C LEU A 59 5.79 34.91 -5.71
N GLY A 60 7.08 35.24 -5.57
CA GLY A 60 7.59 36.02 -4.43
C GLY A 60 7.54 35.28 -3.09
N ARG A 61 7.51 33.93 -3.11
CA ARG A 61 7.43 33.08 -1.91
C ARG A 61 8.80 32.48 -1.61
N GLU A 62 9.77 33.33 -1.27
CA GLU A 62 11.16 32.90 -1.08
C GLU A 62 11.34 31.84 0.02
N GLY A 63 10.50 31.86 1.05
CA GLY A 63 10.48 30.86 2.12
C GLY A 63 10.02 29.45 1.69
N GLU A 64 9.53 29.28 0.47
CA GLU A 64 9.08 27.99 -0.10
C GLU A 64 10.04 27.42 -1.15
N ILE A 65 11.16 28.10 -1.39
CA ILE A 65 12.24 27.59 -2.25
C ILE A 65 12.83 26.34 -1.58
N ILE A 66 12.95 25.25 -2.34
CA ILE A 66 13.54 24.00 -1.84
C ILE A 66 15.06 24.20 -1.82
N PRO A 67 15.71 24.17 -0.66
CA PRO A 67 17.15 24.35 -0.59
C PRO A 67 17.89 23.14 -1.17
N ASP A 68 19.15 23.36 -1.54
CA ASP A 68 20.03 22.27 -1.93
C ASP A 68 20.17 21.25 -0.81
N ASP A 69 20.10 19.98 -1.20
CA ASP A 69 20.12 18.87 -0.26
C ASP A 69 21.57 18.51 0.11
N PRO A 70 21.95 18.57 1.40
CA PRO A 70 23.31 18.22 1.84
C PRO A 70 23.70 16.77 1.52
N HIS A 71 22.73 15.89 1.28
CA HIS A 71 22.95 14.49 0.93
C HIS A 71 22.84 14.22 -0.57
N GLY A 72 22.82 15.28 -1.39
CA GLY A 72 22.69 15.22 -2.83
C GLY A 72 21.27 14.86 -3.28
N ALA A 73 21.17 14.48 -4.56
CA ALA A 73 19.91 14.24 -5.26
C ALA A 73 18.86 13.45 -4.47
N ILE A 74 17.61 13.90 -4.55
CA ILE A 74 16.48 13.25 -3.88
C ILE A 74 16.07 12.00 -4.68
N GLY A 75 16.52 10.83 -4.22
CA GLY A 75 16.08 9.54 -4.78
C GLY A 75 14.62 9.18 -4.43
N LEU A 76 14.03 8.22 -5.15
CA LEU A 76 12.61 7.82 -5.01
C LEU A 76 12.21 7.51 -3.56
N ALA A 77 13.07 6.81 -2.81
CA ALA A 77 12.78 6.45 -1.42
C ALA A 77 12.74 7.67 -0.49
N ARG A 78 13.54 8.70 -0.75
CA ARG A 78 13.53 9.97 0.01
C ARG A 78 12.33 10.81 -0.40
N PHE A 79 12.05 10.91 -1.70
CA PHE A 79 10.86 11.60 -2.23
C PHE A 79 9.55 11.00 -1.68
N ARG A 80 9.40 9.67 -1.71
CA ARG A 80 8.24 8.96 -1.14
C ARG A 80 8.08 9.25 0.37
N ARG A 81 9.19 9.39 1.10
CA ARG A 81 9.19 9.74 2.53
C ARG A 81 8.71 11.16 2.78
N THR A 82 9.19 12.12 2.01
CA THR A 82 8.77 13.52 2.12
C THR A 82 7.29 13.71 1.77
N LEU A 83 6.80 13.00 0.75
CA LEU A 83 5.39 13.04 0.34
C LEU A 83 4.47 12.41 1.41
N ALA A 84 4.83 11.23 1.91
CA ALA A 84 4.13 10.60 3.05
C ALA A 84 4.01 11.55 4.23
N TRP A 85 5.10 12.23 4.61
CA TRP A 85 5.13 13.17 5.72
C TRP A 85 4.13 14.33 5.54
N HIS A 86 3.99 14.84 4.31
CA HIS A 86 3.07 15.94 4.00
C HIS A 86 1.61 15.49 4.00
N ILE A 87 1.32 14.34 3.39
CA ILE A 87 -0.04 13.79 3.33
C ILE A 87 -0.53 13.49 4.74
N ALA A 88 0.28 12.83 5.57
CA ALA A 88 -0.07 12.49 6.96
C ALA A 88 -0.46 13.68 7.84
N ARG A 89 0.02 14.90 7.52
CA ARG A 89 -0.25 16.12 8.30
C ARG A 89 -1.51 16.88 7.86
N ARG A 90 -2.25 16.35 6.89
CA ARG A 90 -3.55 16.88 6.48
C ARG A 90 -4.67 16.20 7.30
N PRO A 91 -5.82 16.85 7.53
CA PRO A 91 -7.00 16.17 8.05
C PRO A 91 -7.35 14.95 7.19
N GLY A 92 -7.57 13.78 7.80
CA GLY A 92 -7.78 12.50 7.08
C GLY A 92 -6.52 11.96 6.36
N GLY A 93 -5.39 12.61 6.52
CA GLY A 93 -4.14 12.36 5.80
C GLY A 93 -3.54 10.99 6.05
N LEU A 94 -3.68 10.45 7.27
CA LEU A 94 -3.20 9.10 7.59
C LEU A 94 -4.03 8.02 6.89
N VAL A 95 -5.35 8.20 6.80
CA VAL A 95 -6.25 7.33 6.02
C VAL A 95 -5.93 7.43 4.54
N ALA A 96 -5.74 8.64 4.02
CA ALA A 96 -5.35 8.86 2.63
C ALA A 96 -4.00 8.21 2.29
N LEU A 97 -2.99 8.38 3.16
CA LEU A 97 -1.68 7.76 3.01
C LEU A 97 -1.78 6.24 3.05
N ALA A 98 -2.59 5.71 3.95
CA ALA A 98 -2.82 4.29 4.07
C ALA A 98 -3.52 3.66 2.87
N VAL A 99 -4.50 4.35 2.30
CA VAL A 99 -5.18 3.95 1.05
C VAL A 99 -4.21 4.05 -0.13
N GLN A 100 -3.49 5.16 -0.25
CA GLN A 100 -2.57 5.41 -1.37
C GLN A 100 -1.35 4.49 -1.35
N TYR A 101 -0.79 4.21 -0.17
CA TYR A 101 0.41 3.39 0.00
C TYR A 101 0.11 1.96 0.45
N GLY A 102 -1.17 1.61 0.65
CA GLY A 102 -1.64 0.25 0.95
C GLY A 102 -1.24 -0.29 2.32
N HIS A 103 -0.94 0.59 3.29
CA HIS A 103 -0.34 0.23 4.57
C HIS A 103 -0.93 1.02 5.74
N LEU A 104 -2.23 0.87 6.03
CA LEU A 104 -2.87 1.56 7.16
C LEU A 104 -2.22 1.24 8.51
N ARG A 105 -1.55 0.08 8.63
CA ARG A 105 -0.95 -0.33 9.90
C ARG A 105 0.30 -1.23 9.74
N THR A 106 0.82 -1.42 8.53
CA THR A 106 1.71 -2.56 8.23
C THR A 106 3.19 -2.27 8.00
N THR A 107 3.66 -1.03 8.13
CA THR A 107 5.12 -0.73 8.17
C THR A 107 5.43 0.76 8.33
N MET A 108 4.47 1.66 8.05
CA MET A 108 4.81 3.05 7.75
C MET A 108 4.63 4.04 8.92
N SER A 109 3.82 3.76 9.94
CA SER A 109 3.76 4.64 11.12
C SER A 109 5.06 4.56 11.94
N ALA A 110 5.59 3.35 12.17
CA ALA A 110 6.84 3.16 12.90
C ALA A 110 8.08 3.67 12.13
N GLY A 111 8.23 3.32 10.84
CA GLY A 111 9.46 3.66 10.08
C GLY A 111 9.59 5.11 9.61
N TYR A 112 8.48 5.85 9.49
CA TYR A 112 8.48 7.24 8.99
C TYR A 112 8.49 8.26 10.14
N ALA A 113 8.05 7.85 11.34
CA ALA A 113 8.09 8.66 12.55
C ALA A 113 9.31 8.42 13.45
N ALA A 114 10.06 7.34 13.24
CA ALA A 114 11.20 6.92 14.07
C ALA A 114 12.38 7.92 14.20
N ARG A 115 12.29 9.15 13.67
CA ARG A 115 13.39 10.12 13.73
C ARG A 115 13.05 11.52 14.23
N SER A 116 11.85 11.78 14.75
CA SER A 116 11.61 13.05 15.47
C SER A 116 11.58 12.82 16.97
N ARG A 117 12.36 13.60 17.72
CA ARG A 117 12.46 13.55 19.19
C ARG A 117 11.19 14.04 19.93
N ASP A 118 10.12 14.38 19.21
CA ASP A 118 8.98 15.17 19.73
C ASP A 118 7.61 14.44 19.67
N GLY A 119 7.42 13.33 20.39
CA GLY A 119 6.06 12.81 20.71
C GLY A 119 5.18 12.31 19.54
N ILE A 120 5.66 12.29 18.30
CA ILE A 120 4.89 11.90 17.10
C ILE A 120 4.41 10.43 17.15
N HIS A 121 5.18 9.55 17.79
CA HIS A 121 4.75 8.16 18.00
C HIS A 121 3.44 8.07 18.77
N GLU A 122 3.27 8.92 19.78
CA GLU A 122 2.10 8.88 20.64
C GLU A 122 0.85 9.40 19.91
N LEU A 123 1.00 10.38 19.02
CA LEU A 123 -0.06 10.84 18.12
C LEU A 123 -0.46 9.76 17.11
N LEU A 124 0.52 9.05 16.56
CA LEU A 124 0.27 7.94 15.63
C LEU A 124 -0.46 6.78 16.31
N ASP A 125 -0.14 6.48 17.57
CA ASP A 125 -0.84 5.44 18.32
C ASP A 125 -2.32 5.81 18.52
N ILE A 126 -2.61 7.07 18.89
CA ILE A 126 -4.01 7.54 19.02
C ILE A 126 -4.76 7.40 17.70
N GLU A 127 -4.18 7.87 16.59
CA GLU A 127 -4.83 7.80 15.29
C GLU A 127 -4.98 6.35 14.79
N THR A 128 -4.00 5.49 15.05
CA THR A 128 -4.09 4.06 14.70
C THR A 128 -5.17 3.36 15.53
N ALA A 129 -5.27 3.69 16.82
CA ALA A 129 -6.31 3.16 17.70
C ALA A 129 -7.70 3.63 17.26
N ARG A 130 -7.86 4.90 16.87
CA ARG A 130 -9.11 5.45 16.31
C ARG A 130 -9.50 4.75 15.02
N ALA A 131 -8.59 4.63 14.06
CA ALA A 131 -8.88 3.93 12.81
C ALA A 131 -9.26 2.45 13.04
N THR A 132 -8.65 1.80 14.04
CA THR A 132 -9.01 0.44 14.46
C THR A 132 -10.42 0.42 15.03
N ALA A 133 -10.76 1.36 15.93
CA ALA A 133 -12.09 1.48 16.50
C ALA A 133 -13.15 1.76 15.42
N ASP A 134 -12.90 2.70 14.51
CA ASP A 134 -13.81 3.01 13.40
C ASP A 134 -14.07 1.77 12.52
N THR A 135 -13.02 1.01 12.19
CA THR A 135 -13.15 -0.24 11.42
C THR A 135 -14.03 -1.26 12.17
N LEU A 136 -13.85 -1.39 13.49
CA LEU A 136 -14.64 -2.29 14.31
C LEU A 136 -16.08 -1.83 14.48
N THR A 137 -16.31 -0.52 14.58
CA THR A 137 -17.64 0.08 14.65
C THR A 137 -18.39 -0.15 13.35
N THR A 138 -17.80 0.15 12.18
CA THR A 138 -18.41 -0.17 10.89
C THR A 138 -18.73 -1.66 10.78
N LEU A 139 -17.79 -2.53 11.17
CA LEU A 139 -18.04 -3.97 11.16
C LEU A 139 -19.16 -4.38 12.11
N HIS A 140 -19.26 -3.76 13.29
CA HIS A 140 -20.30 -4.02 14.27
C HIS A 140 -21.68 -3.61 13.77
N ASP A 141 -21.77 -2.41 13.20
CA ASP A 141 -23.00 -1.87 12.62
C ASP A 141 -23.46 -2.75 11.46
N ASP A 142 -22.55 -3.09 10.52
CA ASP A 142 -22.84 -3.99 9.41
C ASP A 142 -23.41 -5.34 9.90
N ILE A 143 -22.75 -5.99 10.87
CA ILE A 143 -23.22 -7.28 11.43
C ILE A 143 -24.60 -7.11 12.09
N THR A 144 -24.82 -6.01 12.82
CA THR A 144 -26.08 -5.74 13.53
C THR A 144 -27.24 -5.51 12.55
N ASP A 145 -26.95 -4.87 11.43
CA ASP A 145 -27.88 -4.65 10.32
C ASP A 145 -28.12 -5.92 9.47
N GLY A 146 -27.51 -7.05 9.85
CA GLY A 146 -27.73 -8.37 9.26
C GLY A 146 -26.65 -8.83 8.29
N ALA A 147 -25.55 -8.09 8.14
CA ALA A 147 -24.45 -8.51 7.27
C ALA A 147 -23.81 -9.81 7.78
N GLY A 148 -23.47 -10.68 6.83
CA GLY A 148 -22.81 -11.94 7.14
C GLY A 148 -21.29 -11.83 7.19
N ILE A 149 -20.66 -12.72 7.96
CA ILE A 149 -19.19 -12.86 7.94
C ILE A 149 -18.79 -14.31 7.70
N SER A 150 -17.89 -14.55 6.76
CA SER A 150 -17.33 -15.88 6.48
C SER A 150 -15.81 -15.95 6.63
N GLY A 151 -15.29 -17.18 6.58
CA GLY A 151 -13.87 -17.48 6.55
C GLY A 151 -13.29 -17.92 7.89
N PRO A 152 -12.03 -18.39 7.90
CA PRO A 152 -11.42 -19.01 9.09
C PRO A 152 -11.31 -18.08 10.31
N ALA A 153 -11.36 -16.78 10.10
CA ALA A 153 -11.33 -15.78 11.16
C ALA A 153 -12.69 -15.14 11.48
N ALA A 154 -13.79 -15.59 10.86
CA ALA A 154 -15.12 -14.98 11.01
C ALA A 154 -15.54 -14.79 12.47
N ARG A 155 -15.49 -15.86 13.28
CA ARG A 155 -15.83 -15.78 14.71
C ARG A 155 -14.96 -14.80 15.50
N ARG A 156 -13.67 -14.68 15.14
CA ARG A 156 -12.77 -13.70 15.76
C ARG A 156 -13.12 -12.27 15.34
N ALA A 157 -13.51 -12.07 14.07
CA ALA A 157 -13.99 -10.79 13.58
C ALA A 157 -15.26 -10.34 14.31
N ILE A 158 -16.25 -11.24 14.45
CA ILE A 158 -17.49 -10.99 15.20
C ILE A 158 -17.18 -10.63 16.66
N HIS A 159 -16.32 -11.39 17.32
CA HIS A 159 -15.91 -11.10 18.70
C HIS A 159 -15.19 -9.75 18.83
N ALA A 160 -14.33 -9.39 17.87
CA ALA A 160 -13.67 -8.10 17.86
C ALA A 160 -14.66 -6.95 17.65
N ALA A 161 -15.59 -7.10 16.70
CA ALA A 161 -16.64 -6.12 16.41
C ALA A 161 -17.58 -5.92 17.61
N ALA A 162 -17.90 -6.97 18.37
CA ALA A 162 -18.72 -6.86 19.58
C ALA A 162 -18.11 -5.94 20.67
N GLN A 163 -16.80 -5.65 20.60
CA GLN A 163 -16.15 -4.71 21.52
C GLN A 163 -16.27 -3.24 21.06
N ALA A 164 -16.71 -2.98 19.82
CA ALA A 164 -16.79 -1.65 19.22
C ALA A 164 -17.54 -0.59 20.05
N PRO A 165 -18.70 -0.90 20.71
CA PRO A 165 -19.42 0.08 21.52
C PRO A 165 -18.59 0.67 22.66
N THR A 166 -17.57 -0.06 23.14
CA THR A 166 -16.66 0.39 24.21
C THR A 166 -15.75 1.52 23.73
N PHE A 167 -15.52 1.64 22.42
CA PHE A 167 -14.59 2.61 21.85
C PHE A 167 -15.23 3.93 21.43
N ALA A 168 -16.57 3.98 21.29
CA ALA A 168 -17.31 5.16 20.86
C ALA A 168 -16.97 6.40 21.74
N GLY A 169 -16.35 7.42 21.12
CA GLY A 169 -15.97 8.67 21.79
C GLY A 169 -14.84 8.56 22.84
N SER A 170 -14.24 7.37 23.00
CA SER A 170 -13.40 7.06 24.18
C SER A 170 -11.90 7.35 24.01
N ILE A 171 -11.37 7.34 22.77
CA ILE A 171 -9.92 7.40 22.53
C ILE A 171 -9.44 8.85 22.53
N ARG A 172 -9.10 9.34 23.72
CA ARG A 172 -8.65 10.71 23.96
C ARG A 172 -7.21 10.79 24.47
N THR A 173 -6.68 9.69 24.99
CA THR A 173 -5.36 9.64 25.65
C THR A 173 -4.47 8.57 25.04
N HIS A 174 -3.15 8.75 25.16
CA HIS A 174 -2.16 7.78 24.70
C HIS A 174 -2.23 6.44 25.44
N ARG A 175 -2.67 6.43 26.72
CA ARG A 175 -2.86 5.20 27.48
C ARG A 175 -3.96 4.34 26.85
N GLN A 176 -5.12 4.93 26.58
CA GLN A 176 -6.24 4.24 25.92
C GLN A 176 -5.84 3.73 24.53
N ALA A 177 -5.09 4.53 23.76
CA ALA A 177 -4.60 4.11 22.46
C ALA A 177 -3.67 2.88 22.57
N ARG A 178 -2.74 2.89 23.51
CA ARG A 178 -1.86 1.74 23.77
C ARG A 178 -2.62 0.50 24.22
N ASP A 179 -3.64 0.64 25.07
CA ASP A 179 -4.45 -0.48 25.53
C ASP A 179 -5.20 -1.16 24.36
N ILE A 180 -5.74 -0.37 23.43
CA ILE A 180 -6.40 -0.87 22.21
C ILE A 180 -5.39 -1.55 21.28
N LEU A 181 -4.22 -0.93 21.06
CA LEU A 181 -3.21 -1.45 20.15
C LEU A 181 -2.50 -2.70 20.69
N ALA A 182 -2.40 -2.84 22.01
CA ALA A 182 -1.85 -4.03 22.67
C ALA A 182 -2.82 -5.21 22.67
N ASN A 183 -4.13 -4.95 22.50
CA ASN A 183 -5.13 -6.01 22.46
C ASN A 183 -5.11 -6.73 21.11
N LEU A 184 -4.51 -7.93 21.10
CA LEU A 184 -4.41 -8.78 19.92
C LEU A 184 -5.78 -9.16 19.33
N ALA A 185 -6.85 -9.21 20.14
CA ALA A 185 -8.19 -9.48 19.65
C ALA A 185 -8.75 -8.36 18.76
N LEU A 186 -8.23 -7.14 18.90
CA LEU A 186 -8.64 -5.95 18.14
C LEU A 186 -7.72 -5.66 16.96
N THR A 187 -6.77 -6.55 16.65
CA THR A 187 -5.79 -6.32 15.59
C THR A 187 -6.38 -6.68 14.22
N VAL A 188 -7.24 -5.80 13.73
CA VAL A 188 -7.96 -5.94 12.47
C VAL A 188 -7.36 -5.02 11.40
N TYR A 189 -7.24 -5.54 10.18
CA TYR A 189 -6.77 -4.80 9.02
C TYR A 189 -7.71 -5.02 7.83
N ASP A 190 -8.26 -3.95 7.27
CA ASP A 190 -8.98 -4.05 6.00
C ASP A 190 -7.99 -4.22 4.82
N ASN A 191 -8.33 -5.08 3.87
CA ASN A 191 -7.59 -5.29 2.63
C ASN A 191 -8.53 -5.19 1.42
N PRO A 192 -8.83 -3.96 0.97
CA PRO A 192 -9.79 -3.73 -0.11
C PRO A 192 -9.34 -4.35 -1.44
N ARG A 193 -8.02 -4.51 -1.68
CA ARG A 193 -7.51 -5.13 -2.92
C ARG A 193 -7.78 -6.63 -2.99
N ALA A 194 -7.81 -7.30 -1.85
CA ALA A 194 -8.13 -8.71 -1.73
C ALA A 194 -9.58 -8.96 -1.30
N PHE A 195 -10.36 -7.88 -1.12
CA PHE A 195 -11.74 -7.87 -0.67
C PHE A 195 -11.98 -8.72 0.59
N LEU A 196 -11.10 -8.57 1.58
CA LEU A 196 -11.15 -9.31 2.83
C LEU A 196 -10.59 -8.47 3.97
N MET A 197 -10.92 -8.87 5.19
CA MET A 197 -10.31 -8.36 6.41
C MET A 197 -9.31 -9.38 6.97
N CYS A 198 -8.19 -8.90 7.49
CA CYS A 198 -7.21 -9.69 8.21
C CYS A 198 -7.40 -9.49 9.72
N ILE A 199 -7.94 -10.51 10.39
CA ILE A 199 -7.96 -10.60 11.85
C ILE A 199 -6.63 -11.21 12.27
N TYR A 200 -5.65 -10.33 12.49
CA TYR A 200 -4.26 -10.69 12.48
C TYR A 200 -3.87 -11.47 13.73
N ASN A 201 -3.50 -12.73 13.52
CA ASN A 201 -2.71 -13.51 14.45
C ASN A 201 -1.39 -13.84 13.76
N ARG A 202 -0.28 -13.37 14.34
CA ARG A 202 1.06 -13.51 13.77
C ARG A 202 1.44 -14.97 13.51
N ASP A 203 1.15 -15.86 14.44
CA ASP A 203 1.53 -17.28 14.38
C ASP A 203 0.76 -18.03 13.28
N ARG A 204 -0.36 -17.46 12.83
CA ARG A 204 -1.22 -18.01 11.77
C ARG A 204 -1.09 -17.25 10.44
N ALA A 205 -0.24 -16.24 10.37
CA ALA A 205 -0.11 -15.36 9.22
C ALA A 205 0.81 -15.97 8.14
N LEU A 206 0.22 -16.48 7.06
CA LEU A 206 0.96 -17.04 5.93
C LEU A 206 1.80 -16.02 5.14
N CYS A 207 1.61 -14.72 5.39
CA CYS A 207 2.33 -13.65 4.72
C CYS A 207 3.74 -13.37 5.31
N HIS A 208 4.08 -13.97 6.47
CA HIS A 208 5.34 -13.75 7.20
C HIS A 208 6.42 -14.83 7.04
N ARG A 209 6.34 -15.70 6.02
CA ARG A 209 7.21 -16.90 5.88
C ARG A 209 8.72 -16.68 6.10
N LEU A 210 9.26 -15.45 6.01
CA LEU A 210 10.68 -15.14 6.17
C LEU A 210 11.00 -13.87 6.99
N ASP A 211 10.01 -13.10 7.47
CA ASP A 211 10.22 -11.76 8.05
C ASP A 211 9.73 -11.67 9.50
N ILE A 212 10.54 -11.10 10.40
CA ILE A 212 10.15 -10.76 11.77
C ILE A 212 9.56 -9.34 11.75
N THR A 213 8.28 -9.23 11.43
CA THR A 213 7.54 -7.95 11.47
C THR A 213 6.30 -8.09 12.34
N ASP A 214 5.94 -7.03 13.07
CA ASP A 214 4.80 -7.02 13.99
C ASP A 214 3.46 -6.67 13.32
N ALA A 215 3.39 -6.70 11.98
CA ALA A 215 2.18 -6.36 11.23
C ALA A 215 2.10 -7.12 9.89
N PRO A 216 0.90 -7.48 9.39
CA PRO A 216 0.71 -8.33 8.22
C PRO A 216 1.22 -7.72 6.92
N ARG A 217 1.79 -8.54 6.04
CA ARG A 217 2.06 -8.16 4.64
C ARG A 217 0.81 -8.34 3.79
N LEU A 218 -0.09 -7.35 3.77
CA LEU A 218 -1.37 -7.41 3.03
C LEU A 218 -1.19 -7.55 1.50
N ASP A 219 -0.05 -7.08 0.97
CA ASP A 219 0.39 -7.26 -0.41
C ASP A 219 0.73 -8.70 -0.76
N ARG A 220 1.03 -9.53 0.25
CA ARG A 220 1.38 -10.95 0.13
C ARG A 220 0.31 -11.85 0.75
N CYS A 221 -0.93 -11.35 0.87
CA CYS A 221 -2.03 -12.13 1.43
C CYS A 221 -2.29 -13.38 0.57
N GLN A 222 -2.45 -14.53 1.24
CA GLN A 222 -2.76 -15.80 0.59
C GLN A 222 -4.20 -16.20 0.91
N THR A 223 -4.94 -16.69 -0.07
CA THR A 223 -6.38 -17.00 0.04
C THR A 223 -6.72 -18.06 1.09
N SER A 224 -5.77 -18.94 1.43
CA SER A 224 -5.88 -19.97 2.46
C SER A 224 -5.43 -19.53 3.86
N CYS A 225 -5.11 -18.25 4.05
CA CYS A 225 -4.64 -17.75 5.34
C CYS A 225 -5.72 -17.81 6.41
N ALA A 226 -5.39 -18.35 7.59
CA ALA A 226 -6.32 -18.51 8.71
C ALA A 226 -6.75 -17.19 9.38
N ASN A 227 -6.15 -16.06 8.97
CA ASN A 227 -6.50 -14.72 9.43
C ASN A 227 -7.60 -14.05 8.59
N ILE A 228 -8.10 -14.71 7.55
CA ILE A 228 -9.08 -14.11 6.64
C ILE A 228 -10.49 -14.16 7.24
N ALA A 229 -11.12 -13.00 7.30
CA ALA A 229 -12.56 -12.82 7.42
C ALA A 229 -13.07 -12.06 6.19
N ARG A 230 -14.26 -12.40 5.71
CA ARG A 230 -14.91 -11.71 4.59
C ARG A 230 -16.28 -11.22 5.02
N THR A 231 -16.57 -9.96 4.70
CA THR A 231 -17.88 -9.32 4.83
C THR A 231 -18.62 -9.40 3.49
N ASP A 232 -19.89 -9.02 3.52
CA ASP A 232 -20.78 -9.03 2.36
C ASP A 232 -20.16 -8.36 1.12
N GLN A 233 -20.43 -8.96 -0.04
CA GLN A 233 -19.51 -8.94 -1.17
C GLN A 233 -19.89 -8.01 -2.32
N LEU A 234 -20.67 -6.97 -2.04
CA LEU A 234 -21.12 -5.98 -3.04
C LEU A 234 -19.94 -5.44 -3.88
N ARG A 235 -18.79 -5.18 -3.24
CA ARG A 235 -17.57 -4.70 -3.92
C ARG A 235 -16.90 -5.76 -4.81
N GLN A 236 -16.94 -7.04 -4.42
CA GLN A 236 -16.36 -8.13 -5.21
C GLN A 236 -17.19 -8.38 -6.47
N GLN A 237 -18.51 -8.39 -6.33
CA GLN A 237 -19.45 -8.59 -7.44
C GLN A 237 -19.37 -7.44 -8.45
N ALA A 238 -19.36 -6.18 -7.99
CA ALA A 238 -19.17 -5.02 -8.86
C ALA A 238 -17.83 -5.08 -9.62
N GLN A 239 -16.75 -5.51 -8.95
CA GLN A 239 -15.45 -5.70 -9.61
C GLN A 239 -15.47 -6.85 -10.62
N ALA A 240 -16.16 -7.96 -10.33
CA ALA A 240 -16.30 -9.07 -11.27
C ALA A 240 -17.03 -8.62 -12.54
N GLN A 241 -18.16 -7.94 -12.40
CA GLN A 241 -18.92 -7.38 -13.53
C GLN A 241 -18.10 -6.40 -14.37
N ALA A 242 -17.31 -5.53 -13.73
CA ALA A 242 -16.40 -4.63 -14.43
C ALA A 242 -15.32 -5.38 -15.23
N LEU A 243 -14.81 -6.50 -14.70
CA LEU A 243 -13.82 -7.33 -15.38
C LEU A 243 -14.44 -8.11 -16.55
N GLU A 244 -15.67 -8.62 -16.40
CA GLU A 244 -16.41 -9.28 -17.48
C GLU A 244 -16.70 -8.31 -18.63
N THR A 245 -17.14 -7.10 -18.29
CA THR A 245 -17.39 -6.03 -19.28
C THR A 245 -16.11 -5.69 -20.05
N GLN A 246 -14.97 -5.62 -19.36
CA GLN A 246 -13.67 -5.42 -20.01
C GLN A 246 -13.30 -6.62 -20.88
N ALA A 247 -13.44 -7.86 -20.38
CA ALA A 247 -13.11 -9.08 -21.11
C ALA A 247 -13.92 -9.24 -22.40
N ALA A 248 -15.17 -8.77 -22.42
CA ALA A 248 -16.04 -8.77 -23.60
C ALA A 248 -15.68 -7.70 -24.65
N SER A 249 -14.71 -6.82 -24.38
CA SER A 249 -14.29 -5.79 -25.33
C SER A 249 -13.50 -6.39 -26.49
N GLU A 250 -13.96 -6.12 -27.72
CA GLU A 250 -13.27 -6.51 -28.97
C GLU A 250 -11.86 -5.91 -29.11
N ALA A 251 -11.55 -4.85 -28.34
CA ALA A 251 -10.25 -4.19 -28.35
C ALA A 251 -9.17 -4.95 -27.56
N LEU A 252 -9.52 -6.00 -26.81
CA LEU A 252 -8.57 -6.78 -26.02
C LEU A 252 -8.06 -8.02 -26.77
N PRO A 253 -6.75 -8.28 -26.76
CA PRO A 253 -6.20 -9.56 -27.21
C PRO A 253 -6.81 -10.72 -26.41
N GLY A 254 -7.16 -11.83 -27.07
CA GLY A 254 -7.76 -13.02 -26.47
C GLY A 254 -7.10 -13.48 -25.14
N PRO A 255 -5.76 -13.61 -25.05
CA PRO A 255 -5.11 -14.03 -23.80
C PRO A 255 -5.31 -13.07 -22.61
N LEU A 256 -5.54 -11.78 -22.87
CA LEU A 256 -5.85 -10.80 -21.83
C LEU A 256 -7.33 -10.88 -21.43
N ALA A 257 -8.23 -11.02 -22.40
CA ALA A 257 -9.65 -11.26 -22.14
C ALA A 257 -9.85 -12.53 -21.28
N ASP A 258 -9.18 -13.64 -21.62
CA ASP A 258 -9.22 -14.90 -20.86
C ASP A 258 -8.71 -14.73 -19.42
N ARG A 259 -7.71 -13.86 -19.21
CA ARG A 259 -7.18 -13.59 -17.87
C ARG A 259 -8.17 -12.78 -17.03
N LEU A 260 -8.83 -11.79 -17.64
CA LEU A 260 -9.85 -10.99 -16.97
C LEU A 260 -11.08 -11.84 -16.64
N GLY A 261 -11.53 -12.69 -17.57
CA GLY A 261 -12.62 -13.65 -17.36
C GLY A 261 -12.34 -14.58 -16.18
N ARG A 262 -11.19 -15.26 -16.18
CA ARG A 262 -10.78 -16.10 -15.03
C ARG A 262 -10.70 -15.34 -13.71
N ARG A 263 -10.30 -14.06 -13.75
CA ARG A 263 -10.25 -13.22 -12.53
C ARG A 263 -11.65 -12.90 -12.02
N ALA A 264 -12.61 -12.64 -12.92
CA ALA A 264 -14.01 -12.42 -12.59
C ALA A 264 -14.64 -13.70 -12.00
N GLU A 265 -14.49 -14.84 -12.67
CA GLU A 265 -14.93 -16.15 -12.18
C GLU A 265 -14.38 -16.44 -10.78
N HIS A 266 -13.10 -16.14 -10.53
CA HIS A 266 -12.52 -16.30 -9.20
C HIS A 266 -13.16 -15.39 -8.14
N LEU A 267 -13.54 -14.15 -8.49
CA LEU A 267 -14.27 -13.27 -7.58
C LEU A 267 -15.68 -13.76 -7.31
N LEU A 268 -16.40 -14.24 -8.33
CA LEU A 268 -17.73 -14.83 -8.18
C LEU A 268 -17.68 -16.14 -7.37
N GLY A 269 -16.67 -16.98 -7.54
CA GLY A 269 -16.50 -18.15 -6.69
C GLY A 269 -16.13 -17.83 -5.24
N LEU A 270 -15.53 -16.65 -4.97
CA LEU A 270 -15.40 -16.14 -3.61
C LEU A 270 -16.74 -15.62 -3.09
N ALA A 271 -17.47 -14.90 -3.96
CA ALA A 271 -18.91 -14.67 -3.97
C ALA A 271 -19.74 -15.74 -3.22
N ASP A 272 -19.93 -16.82 -3.97
CA ASP A 272 -20.81 -17.93 -3.64
C ASP A 272 -20.39 -18.66 -2.36
N ARG A 273 -19.08 -18.85 -2.15
CA ARG A 273 -18.58 -19.49 -0.92
C ARG A 273 -18.90 -18.69 0.33
N HIS A 274 -18.80 -17.37 0.26
CA HIS A 274 -19.14 -16.55 1.41
C HIS A 274 -20.64 -16.60 1.68
N GLU A 275 -21.48 -16.53 0.66
CA GLU A 275 -22.93 -16.64 0.83
C GLU A 275 -23.32 -17.99 1.48
N HIS A 276 -22.63 -19.07 1.11
CA HIS A 276 -22.84 -20.39 1.70
C HIS A 276 -22.31 -20.51 3.15
N ASP A 277 -21.12 -19.96 3.43
CA ASP A 277 -20.40 -20.16 4.69
C ASP A 277 -20.58 -19.01 5.71
N ARG A 278 -21.35 -17.96 5.38
CA ARG A 278 -21.47 -16.78 6.24
C ARG A 278 -22.23 -17.10 7.52
N ILE A 279 -21.76 -16.51 8.60
CA ILE A 279 -22.40 -16.50 9.90
C ILE A 279 -23.13 -15.15 10.02
N THR A 280 -24.42 -15.17 10.36
CA THR A 280 -25.21 -13.97 10.68
C THR A 280 -25.61 -14.00 12.15
N LEU A 281 -25.92 -12.84 12.75
CA LEU A 281 -26.45 -12.79 14.13
C LEU A 281 -27.91 -13.28 14.24
N GLN A 282 -28.61 -13.38 13.11
CA GLN A 282 -30.04 -13.69 13.05
C GLN A 282 -30.38 -15.17 12.92
N GLU A 283 -29.40 -16.07 12.84
CA GLU A 283 -29.69 -17.51 12.88
C GLU A 283 -30.05 -17.94 14.31
N PRO A 284 -31.31 -18.32 14.59
CA PRO A 284 -31.62 -19.00 15.83
C PRO A 284 -30.93 -20.37 15.77
N THR A 285 -30.07 -20.65 16.75
CA THR A 285 -29.65 -22.02 17.05
C THR A 285 -30.90 -22.88 17.19
N SER A 286 -31.16 -23.72 16.19
CA SER A 286 -32.12 -24.82 16.27
C SER A 286 -31.44 -26.06 16.81
#